data_AF-A0A3A8E3E0-F1
#
_entry.id   AF-A0A3A8E3E0-F1
#
_cell.length_a   1.000
_cell.length_b   1.000
_cell.length_c   1.000
_cell.angle_alpha   90.00
_cell.angle_beta   90.00
_cell.angle_gamma   90.00
#
_symmetry.space_group_name_H-M   'P 1'
#
loop_
_entity.id
_entity.type
_entity.pdbx_description
1 polymer ?
#
loop_
_entity_poly.entity_id
_entity_poly.type
_entity_poly.pdbx_seq_one_letter_code
_entity_poly.pdbx_strand_id
1 'polypeptide(L)'
;MSLIKKLHNKQATETKMISTSIKIPQVMDEIISDLAVFFDSTKQEVILDLLSDAIDNYKAEEKKLLEQQENEIDEDENSSITNQENIAINHNYFLLNTCKRYSIDDHYFMINNGYAAAFDDGYKQQIERIKKGDVVFLYANGKGISGYGIASGQTIKIEHDGVPENCYYQVLEDYQLLDTPLKAKDIRDICSRTPVFLKTLSKINKKDGQIIYNNLNN
;
A
#
# COMPACT_ATOMS: atom_id res chain seq x y z
N MET A 1 -11.19 -17.02 -34.36
CA MET A 1 -11.52 -17.08 -32.91
C MET A 1 -13.02 -16.86 -32.72
N SER A 2 -13.69 -17.70 -31.94
CA SER A 2 -15.15 -17.63 -31.69
C SER A 2 -15.56 -16.32 -31.00
N LEU A 3 -16.70 -15.75 -31.41
CA LEU A 3 -17.31 -14.56 -30.82
C LEU A 3 -17.53 -14.71 -29.31
N ILE A 4 -17.83 -15.93 -28.86
CA ILE A 4 -18.00 -16.30 -27.44
C ILE A 4 -16.70 -16.12 -26.66
N LYS A 5 -15.55 -16.47 -27.27
CA LYS A 5 -14.23 -16.30 -26.65
C LYS A 5 -13.85 -14.81 -26.53
N LYS A 6 -14.28 -13.98 -27.49
CA LYS A 6 -14.12 -12.52 -27.40
C LYS A 6 -15.00 -11.90 -26.32
N LEU A 7 -16.23 -12.39 -26.14
CA LEU A 7 -17.16 -11.91 -25.10
C LEU A 7 -16.66 -12.26 -23.68
N HIS A 8 -16.16 -13.47 -23.47
CA HIS A 8 -15.55 -13.84 -22.18
C HIS A 8 -14.28 -13.04 -21.86
N ASN A 9 -13.42 -12.80 -22.85
CA ASN A 9 -12.23 -11.95 -22.64
C ASN A 9 -12.58 -10.49 -22.32
N LYS A 10 -13.69 -9.97 -22.87
CA LYS A 10 -14.18 -8.61 -22.59
C LYS A 10 -14.73 -8.49 -21.16
N GLN A 11 -15.41 -9.53 -20.66
CA GLN A 11 -15.85 -9.60 -19.25
C GLN A 11 -14.69 -9.72 -18.26
N ALA A 12 -13.59 -10.37 -18.64
CA ALA A 12 -12.40 -10.49 -17.79
C ALA A 12 -11.62 -9.17 -17.60
N THR A 13 -11.95 -8.12 -18.36
CA THR A 13 -11.30 -6.80 -18.33
C THR A 13 -12.24 -5.65 -17.94
N GLU A 14 -13.48 -5.95 -17.54
CA GLU A 14 -14.39 -4.91 -17.03
C GLU A 14 -13.95 -4.49 -15.62
N THR A 15 -13.27 -3.35 -15.54
CA THR A 15 -12.99 -2.69 -14.26
C THR A 15 -14.33 -2.39 -13.58
N LYS A 16 -14.54 -2.93 -12.38
CA LYS A 16 -15.78 -2.77 -11.65
C LYS A 16 -16.05 -1.29 -11.37
N MET A 17 -16.99 -0.69 -12.10
CA MET A 17 -17.37 0.70 -11.90
C MET A 17 -18.29 0.84 -10.68
N ILE A 18 -18.06 1.87 -9.86
CA ILE A 18 -18.88 2.22 -8.70
C ILE A 18 -19.51 3.58 -8.95
N SER A 19 -20.84 3.68 -8.86
CA SER A 19 -21.54 4.96 -9.01
C SER A 19 -21.22 5.87 -7.82
N THR A 20 -20.67 7.05 -8.11
CA THR A 20 -20.34 8.07 -7.11
C THR A 20 -21.02 9.38 -7.50
N SER A 21 -21.84 9.93 -6.61
CA SER A 21 -22.50 11.23 -6.80
C SER A 21 -21.63 12.35 -6.22
N ILE A 22 -21.31 13.34 -7.05
CA ILE A 22 -20.53 14.53 -6.64
C ILE A 22 -21.34 15.79 -6.87
N LYS A 23 -21.15 16.80 -6.02
CA LYS A 23 -21.64 18.16 -6.26
C LYS A 23 -20.46 19.00 -6.69
N ILE A 24 -20.58 19.64 -7.85
CA ILE A 24 -19.54 20.52 -8.40
C ILE A 24 -20.02 21.98 -8.41
N PRO A 25 -19.13 22.96 -8.20
CA PRO A 25 -19.47 24.37 -8.36
C PRO A 25 -19.93 24.69 -9.78
N GLN A 26 -20.82 25.68 -9.94
CA GLN A 26 -21.39 26.05 -11.24
C GLN A 26 -20.29 26.37 -12.28
N VAL A 27 -19.29 27.17 -11.90
CA VAL A 27 -18.18 27.53 -12.79
C VAL A 27 -17.43 26.30 -13.32
N MET A 28 -17.33 25.25 -12.50
CA MET A 28 -16.67 24.01 -12.90
C MET A 28 -17.53 23.21 -13.88
N ASP A 29 -18.86 23.18 -13.70
CA ASP A 29 -19.78 22.55 -14.66
C ASP A 29 -19.75 23.24 -16.02
N GLU A 30 -19.70 24.58 -16.04
CA GLU A 30 -19.59 25.36 -17.28
C GLU A 30 -18.31 24.99 -18.04
N ILE A 31 -17.15 24.98 -17.37
CA ILE A 31 -15.87 24.58 -17.99
C ILE A 31 -15.92 23.14 -18.51
N ILE A 32 -16.45 22.19 -17.72
CA ILE A 32 -16.56 20.79 -18.15
C ILE A 32 -17.51 20.66 -19.35
N SER A 33 -18.57 21.47 -19.41
CA SER A 33 -19.49 21.51 -20.54
C SER A 33 -18.78 21.96 -21.82
N ASP A 34 -18.00 23.02 -21.74
CA ASP A 34 -17.26 23.56 -22.89
C ASP A 34 -16.22 22.56 -23.40
N LEU A 35 -15.51 21.88 -22.49
CA LEU A 35 -14.56 20.82 -22.84
C LEU A 35 -15.25 19.62 -23.49
N ALA A 36 -16.40 19.18 -22.96
CA ALA A 36 -17.18 18.09 -23.53
C ALA A 36 -17.62 18.39 -24.97
N VAL A 37 -18.06 19.62 -25.23
CA VAL A 37 -18.39 20.08 -26.59
C VAL A 37 -17.15 20.13 -27.48
N PHE A 38 -16.04 20.66 -26.96
CA PHE A 38 -14.78 20.80 -27.72
C PHE A 38 -14.20 19.45 -28.15
N PHE A 39 -14.27 18.43 -27.28
CA PHE A 39 -13.73 17.10 -27.52
C PHE A 39 -14.75 16.08 -28.07
N ASP A 40 -15.98 16.50 -28.36
CA ASP A 40 -17.08 15.62 -28.77
C ASP A 40 -17.28 14.41 -27.84
N SER A 41 -17.31 14.69 -26.54
CA SER A 41 -17.38 13.69 -25.47
C SER A 41 -18.47 14.05 -24.45
N THR A 42 -18.75 13.15 -23.51
CA THR A 42 -19.70 13.42 -22.42
C THR A 42 -19.03 14.12 -21.24
N LYS A 43 -19.81 14.88 -20.44
CA LYS A 43 -19.30 15.48 -19.20
C LYS A 43 -18.69 14.42 -18.27
N GLN A 44 -19.29 13.24 -18.21
CA GLN A 44 -18.84 12.14 -17.36
C GLN A 44 -17.48 11.60 -17.81
N GLU A 45 -17.25 11.43 -19.10
CA GLU A 45 -15.97 11.01 -19.67
C GLU A 45 -14.89 12.06 -19.41
N VAL A 46 -15.17 13.34 -19.70
CA VAL A 46 -14.23 14.44 -19.40
C VAL A 46 -13.86 14.48 -17.92
N ILE A 47 -14.83 14.32 -17.02
CA ILE A 47 -14.56 14.24 -15.57
C ILE A 47 -13.70 13.03 -15.23
N LEU A 48 -14.00 11.87 -15.81
CA LEU A 48 -13.24 10.64 -15.56
C LEU A 48 -11.80 10.76 -16.03
N ASP A 49 -11.57 11.33 -17.20
CA ASP A 49 -10.24 11.55 -17.78
C ASP A 49 -9.44 12.55 -16.93
N LEU A 50 -10.03 13.68 -16.56
CA LEU A 50 -9.40 14.66 -15.67
C LEU A 50 -9.04 14.07 -14.31
N LEU A 51 -9.92 13.25 -13.74
CA LEU A 51 -9.65 12.55 -12.48
C LEU A 51 -8.54 11.51 -12.64
N SER A 52 -8.53 10.77 -13.76
CA SER A 52 -7.51 9.77 -14.06
C SER A 52 -6.13 10.42 -14.20
N ASP A 53 -6.05 11.51 -14.97
CA ASP A 53 -4.83 12.30 -15.13
C ASP A 53 -4.34 12.88 -13.81
N ALA A 54 -5.24 13.43 -12.99
CA ALA A 54 -4.89 13.95 -11.67
C ALA A 54 -4.36 12.85 -10.75
N ILE A 55 -4.98 11.66 -10.77
CA ILE A 55 -4.54 10.51 -9.99
C ILE A 55 -3.16 10.04 -10.46
N ASP A 56 -2.92 9.97 -11.76
CA ASP A 56 -1.65 9.49 -12.30
C ASP A 56 -0.51 10.50 -12.09
N ASN A 57 -0.80 11.80 -12.20
CA ASN A 57 0.13 12.86 -11.81
C ASN A 57 0.46 12.78 -10.31
N TYR A 58 -0.56 12.60 -9.46
CA TYR A 58 -0.34 12.41 -8.02
C TYR A 58 0.54 11.21 -7.73
N LYS A 59 0.28 10.05 -8.35
CA LYS A 59 1.13 8.84 -8.22
C LYS A 59 2.56 9.10 -8.68
N ALA A 60 2.75 9.86 -9.76
CA ALA A 60 4.07 10.17 -10.29
C ALA A 60 4.86 11.13 -9.38
N GLU A 61 4.20 12.15 -8.83
CA GLU A 61 4.80 13.06 -7.86
C GLU A 61 5.12 12.36 -6.55
N GLU A 62 4.20 11.53 -6.06
CA GLU A 62 4.44 10.65 -4.91
C GLU A 62 5.68 9.82 -5.21
N LYS A 63 5.75 9.10 -6.33
CA LYS A 63 6.92 8.29 -6.72
C LYS A 63 8.25 9.05 -6.68
N LYS A 64 8.30 10.31 -7.12
CA LYS A 64 9.53 11.12 -7.05
C LYS A 64 9.93 11.43 -5.60
N LEU A 65 8.98 11.79 -4.76
CA LEU A 65 9.22 11.99 -3.32
C LEU A 65 9.67 10.69 -2.65
N LEU A 66 9.19 9.54 -3.13
CA LEU A 66 9.57 8.21 -2.64
C LEU A 66 11.02 7.86 -2.94
N GLU A 67 11.47 8.11 -4.17
CA GLU A 67 12.86 7.85 -4.57
C GLU A 67 13.83 8.71 -3.76
N GLN A 68 13.45 9.94 -3.44
CA GLN A 68 14.24 10.82 -2.56
C GLN A 68 14.29 10.30 -1.11
N GLN A 69 13.15 9.86 -0.56
CA GLN A 69 13.11 9.33 0.82
C GLN A 69 13.85 8.00 0.98
N GLU A 70 13.79 7.10 -0.01
CA GLU A 70 14.54 5.84 0.03
C GLU A 70 16.05 6.10 0.03
N ASN A 71 16.54 7.03 -0.80
CA ASN A 71 17.95 7.43 -0.81
C ASN A 71 18.39 8.01 0.55
N GLU A 72 17.57 8.87 1.18
CA GLU A 72 17.90 9.46 2.49
C GLU A 72 17.92 8.43 3.63
N ILE A 73 17.00 7.44 3.62
CA ILE A 73 16.97 6.36 4.64
C ILE A 73 18.23 5.50 4.55
N ASP A 74 18.71 5.22 3.34
CA ASP A 74 19.93 4.43 3.13
C ASP A 74 21.21 5.23 3.49
N GLU A 75 21.20 6.57 3.36
CA GLU A 75 22.31 7.44 3.80
C GLU A 75 22.41 7.57 5.34
N ASP A 76 21.29 7.66 6.05
CA ASP A 76 21.25 7.70 7.53
C ASP A 76 21.75 6.39 8.17
N GLU A 77 21.49 5.24 7.54
CA GLU A 77 22.00 3.93 8.00
C GLU A 77 23.52 3.81 7.82
N ASN A 78 24.07 4.34 6.72
CA ASN A 78 25.52 4.28 6.46
C ASN A 78 26.33 5.25 7.34
N SER A 79 25.73 6.37 7.77
CA SER A 79 26.37 7.34 8.67
C SER A 79 26.46 6.86 10.12
N SER A 80 25.64 5.87 10.50
CA SER A 80 25.53 5.34 11.87
C SER A 80 26.46 4.14 12.16
N ILE A 81 27.31 3.72 11.20
CA ILE A 81 28.19 2.53 11.34
C ILE A 81 29.40 2.78 12.26
N THR A 82 29.68 4.02 12.67
CA THR A 82 30.78 4.31 13.61
C THR A 82 30.24 4.46 15.04
N ASN A 83 29.96 3.34 15.70
CA ASN A 83 30.16 3.12 17.15
C ASN A 83 29.63 1.73 17.53
N GLN A 84 30.54 0.76 17.54
CA GLN A 84 30.33 -0.53 18.19
C GLN A 84 30.09 -0.32 19.69
N GLU A 85 29.36 -1.25 20.29
CA GLU A 85 28.97 -1.33 21.71
C GLU A 85 27.62 -0.69 22.08
N ASN A 86 26.52 -1.22 21.53
CA ASN A 86 25.29 -1.56 22.26
C ASN A 86 24.44 -2.47 21.38
N ILE A 87 24.30 -3.76 21.74
CA ILE A 87 23.39 -4.70 21.08
C ILE A 87 21.97 -4.37 21.56
N ALA A 88 21.46 -3.20 21.18
CA ALA A 88 20.02 -2.95 21.15
C ALA A 88 19.51 -3.61 19.86
N ILE A 89 18.48 -4.45 19.98
CA ILE A 89 17.97 -5.22 18.86
C ILE A 89 17.51 -4.24 17.77
N ASN A 90 18.25 -4.22 16.66
CA ASN A 90 18.13 -3.21 15.63
C ASN A 90 17.06 -3.67 14.62
N HIS A 91 15.80 -3.65 15.03
CA HIS A 91 14.67 -3.99 14.17
C HIS A 91 14.43 -2.87 13.15
N ASN A 92 14.22 -3.21 11.87
CA ASN A 92 13.64 -2.27 10.93
C ASN A 92 12.12 -2.26 11.06
N TYR A 93 11.50 -1.19 10.57
CA TYR A 93 10.06 -1.01 10.59
C TYR A 93 9.52 -0.96 9.18
N PHE A 94 8.47 -1.71 8.92
CA PHE A 94 7.82 -1.77 7.61
C PHE A 94 6.33 -1.52 7.73
N LEU A 95 5.79 -0.77 6.77
CA LEU A 95 4.37 -0.66 6.51
C LEU A 95 4.04 -1.52 5.30
N LEU A 96 3.20 -2.54 5.48
CA LEU A 96 2.79 -3.45 4.41
C LEU A 96 1.29 -3.28 4.14
N ASN A 97 0.94 -2.91 2.92
CA ASN A 97 -0.44 -2.79 2.49
C ASN A 97 -1.06 -4.19 2.32
N THR A 98 -2.23 -4.39 2.91
CA THR A 98 -2.99 -5.65 2.88
C THR A 98 -3.74 -5.91 1.57
N CYS A 99 -3.47 -5.13 0.53
CA CYS A 99 -4.09 -5.23 -0.81
C CYS A 99 -5.62 -5.20 -0.82
N LYS A 100 -6.28 -4.76 0.27
CA LYS A 100 -7.74 -4.76 0.45
C LYS A 100 -8.52 -4.13 -0.72
N ARG A 101 -7.92 -3.15 -1.40
CA ARG A 101 -8.51 -2.50 -2.58
C ARG A 101 -8.74 -3.49 -3.73
N TYR A 102 -7.86 -4.48 -3.88
CA TYR A 102 -7.83 -5.42 -5.00
C TYR A 102 -8.51 -6.74 -4.64
N SER A 103 -8.25 -7.27 -3.45
CA SER A 103 -8.83 -8.53 -2.97
C SER A 103 -9.16 -8.45 -1.48
N ILE A 104 -10.41 -8.75 -1.15
CA ILE A 104 -10.85 -8.83 0.26
C ILE A 104 -10.40 -10.13 0.92
N ASP A 105 -10.26 -11.19 0.13
CA ASP A 105 -9.84 -12.51 0.62
C ASP A 105 -8.37 -12.48 1.02
N ASP A 106 -7.53 -11.81 0.22
CA ASP A 106 -6.10 -11.59 0.53
C ASP A 106 -5.93 -10.76 1.79
N HIS A 107 -6.76 -9.73 1.94
CA HIS A 107 -6.79 -8.91 3.14
C HIS A 107 -7.09 -9.76 4.38
N TYR A 108 -8.08 -10.65 4.32
CA TYR A 108 -8.39 -11.54 5.44
C TYR A 108 -7.33 -12.62 5.65
N PHE A 109 -6.73 -13.13 4.58
CA PHE A 109 -5.60 -14.06 4.68
C PHE A 109 -4.45 -13.44 5.49
N MET A 110 -4.14 -12.17 5.27
CA MET A 110 -3.11 -11.45 6.03
C MET A 110 -3.54 -11.14 7.47
N ILE A 111 -4.72 -10.57 7.64
CA ILE A 111 -5.18 -10.08 8.94
C ILE A 111 -5.55 -11.20 9.92
N ASN A 112 -6.26 -12.23 9.45
CA ASN A 112 -6.76 -13.27 10.35
C ASN A 112 -5.65 -14.23 10.80
N ASN A 113 -4.57 -14.35 10.03
CA ASN A 113 -3.48 -15.27 10.31
C ASN A 113 -2.19 -14.58 10.79
N GLY A 114 -2.14 -13.24 10.80
CA GLY A 114 -0.94 -12.50 11.14
C GLY A 114 0.19 -12.70 10.13
N TYR A 115 -0.12 -12.54 8.83
CA TYR A 115 0.84 -12.76 7.75
C TYR A 115 1.27 -11.45 7.08
N ALA A 116 2.58 -11.27 6.96
CA ALA A 116 3.17 -10.29 6.06
C ALA A 116 3.26 -10.91 4.66
N ALA A 117 2.23 -10.72 3.84
CA ALA A 117 2.11 -11.30 2.50
C ALA A 117 2.06 -10.25 1.38
N ALA A 118 2.50 -10.66 0.19
CA ALA A 118 2.23 -9.96 -1.05
C ALA A 118 2.03 -10.97 -2.19
N PHE A 119 1.29 -10.52 -3.19
CA PHE A 119 0.74 -11.33 -4.27
C PHE A 119 1.24 -10.79 -5.61
N ASP A 120 1.24 -11.63 -6.63
CA ASP A 120 1.64 -11.30 -8.00
C ASP A 120 3.11 -10.93 -8.20
N ASP A 121 3.58 -11.16 -9.43
CA ASP A 121 4.93 -10.82 -9.84
C ASP A 121 5.18 -9.30 -9.79
N GLY A 122 6.34 -8.92 -9.27
CA GLY A 122 6.74 -7.53 -9.07
C GLY A 122 6.44 -7.00 -7.65
N TYR A 123 5.55 -7.65 -6.91
CA TYR A 123 5.21 -7.27 -5.54
C TYR A 123 5.57 -8.36 -4.52
N LYS A 124 5.28 -9.64 -4.80
CA LYS A 124 5.56 -10.75 -3.86
C LYS A 124 7.02 -10.84 -3.41
N GLN A 125 7.97 -10.53 -4.31
CA GLN A 125 9.40 -10.54 -4.00
C GLN A 125 9.80 -9.51 -2.93
N GLN A 126 8.99 -8.46 -2.70
CA GLN A 126 9.27 -7.46 -1.67
C GLN A 126 9.25 -8.05 -0.26
N ILE A 127 8.54 -9.15 -0.03
CA ILE A 127 8.48 -9.84 1.26
C ILE A 127 9.84 -10.41 1.69
N GLU A 128 10.72 -10.73 0.73
CA GLU A 128 12.07 -11.21 1.00
C GLU A 128 12.99 -10.10 1.59
N ARG A 129 12.58 -8.82 1.50
CA ARG A 129 13.29 -7.69 2.12
C ARG A 129 13.15 -7.67 3.64
N ILE A 130 12.05 -8.22 4.16
CA ILE A 130 11.74 -8.26 5.59
C ILE A 130 12.61 -9.34 6.25
N LYS A 131 13.38 -8.97 7.27
CA LYS A 131 14.31 -9.86 7.99
C LYS A 131 13.75 -10.23 9.36
N LYS A 132 14.32 -11.29 9.94
CA LYS A 132 13.93 -11.76 11.26
C LYS A 132 14.09 -10.64 12.28
N GLY A 133 13.05 -10.41 13.08
CA GLY A 133 13.02 -9.37 14.11
C GLY A 133 12.50 -8.02 13.62
N ASP A 134 12.32 -7.80 12.32
CA ASP A 134 11.72 -6.56 11.82
C ASP A 134 10.25 -6.46 12.25
N VAL A 135 9.79 -5.25 12.55
CA VAL A 135 8.39 -4.99 12.89
C VAL A 135 7.62 -4.65 11.62
N VAL A 136 6.50 -5.35 11.40
CA VAL A 136 5.64 -5.13 10.24
C VAL A 136 4.28 -4.64 10.70
N PHE A 137 3.87 -3.47 10.21
CA PHE A 137 2.53 -2.91 10.37
C PHE A 137 1.67 -3.27 9.15
N LEU A 138 0.57 -3.99 9.36
CA LEU A 138 -0.39 -4.34 8.32
C LEU A 138 -1.39 -3.20 8.11
N TYR A 139 -1.29 -2.51 6.97
CA TYR A 139 -2.11 -1.36 6.63
C TYR A 139 -3.26 -1.73 5.69
N ALA A 140 -4.49 -1.37 6.06
CA ALA A 140 -5.67 -1.54 5.23
C ALA A 140 -6.07 -0.20 4.61
N ASN A 141 -6.11 -0.12 3.27
CA ASN A 141 -6.51 1.10 2.58
C ASN A 141 -7.87 1.61 3.09
N GLY A 142 -7.93 2.91 3.41
CA GLY A 142 -9.13 3.57 3.94
C GLY A 142 -9.48 3.23 5.39
N LYS A 143 -8.73 2.33 6.05
CA LYS A 143 -8.92 1.97 7.47
C LYS A 143 -7.77 2.45 8.34
N GLY A 144 -6.52 2.14 7.97
CA GLY A 144 -5.34 2.38 8.81
C GLY A 144 -4.53 1.11 9.09
N ILE A 145 -3.52 1.21 9.96
CA ILE A 145 -2.82 0.04 10.50
C ILE A 145 -3.85 -0.76 11.28
N SER A 146 -4.11 -2.00 10.85
CA SER A 146 -5.13 -2.88 11.43
C SER A 146 -4.53 -4.03 12.24
N GLY A 147 -3.22 -4.24 12.17
CA GLY A 147 -2.50 -5.17 13.00
C GLY A 147 -1.00 -5.01 12.83
N TYR A 148 -0.21 -5.61 13.71
CA TYR A 148 1.24 -5.58 13.64
C TYR A 148 1.87 -6.79 14.32
N GLY A 149 3.13 -7.08 14.00
CA GLY A 149 3.89 -8.14 14.66
C GLY A 149 5.34 -8.15 14.20
N ILE A 150 6.10 -9.13 14.70
CA ILE A 150 7.53 -9.29 14.48
C ILE A 150 7.75 -10.34 13.39
N ALA A 151 8.48 -10.01 12.34
CA ALA A 151 8.71 -10.93 11.23
C ALA A 151 9.61 -12.11 11.64
N SER A 152 9.20 -13.32 11.27
CA SER A 152 10.01 -14.53 11.47
C SER A 152 11.30 -14.55 10.63
N GLY A 153 11.34 -13.78 9.54
CA GLY A 153 12.41 -13.76 8.54
C GLY A 153 12.36 -14.92 7.55
N GLN A 154 11.38 -15.83 7.68
CA GLN A 154 11.23 -16.99 6.80
C GLN A 154 10.13 -16.74 5.77
N THR A 155 10.52 -16.58 4.50
CA THR A 155 9.58 -16.44 3.40
C THR A 155 9.07 -17.81 2.94
N ILE A 156 7.75 -17.98 2.99
CA ILE A 156 7.02 -19.14 2.49
C ILE A 156 6.35 -18.74 1.16
N LYS A 157 6.46 -19.61 0.16
CA LYS A 157 5.94 -19.39 -1.19
C LYS A 157 4.83 -20.39 -1.45
N ILE A 158 3.65 -19.90 -1.83
CA ILE A 158 2.48 -20.72 -2.07
C ILE A 158 1.83 -20.39 -3.41
N GLU A 159 1.03 -21.33 -3.90
CA GLU A 159 0.12 -21.09 -5.02
C GLU A 159 -0.96 -20.07 -4.61
N HIS A 160 -1.32 -19.21 -5.54
CA HIS A 160 -2.41 -18.25 -5.40
C HIS A 160 -3.09 -18.06 -6.77
N ASP A 161 -4.41 -18.14 -6.81
CA ASP A 161 -5.25 -18.07 -8.01
C ASP A 161 -4.84 -19.03 -9.15
N GLY A 162 -4.45 -20.25 -8.80
CA GLY A 162 -4.03 -21.28 -9.75
C GLY A 162 -2.62 -21.07 -10.31
N VAL A 163 -1.89 -20.05 -9.84
CA VAL A 163 -0.52 -19.74 -10.25
C VAL A 163 0.45 -20.18 -9.13
N PRO A 164 1.36 -21.14 -9.41
CA PRO A 164 2.37 -21.56 -8.44
C PRO A 164 3.27 -20.41 -7.98
N GLU A 165 3.62 -20.41 -6.69
CA GLU A 165 4.49 -19.39 -6.07
C GLU A 165 4.03 -17.95 -6.34
N ASN A 166 2.72 -17.71 -6.43
CA ASN A 166 2.16 -16.39 -6.69
C ASN A 166 1.80 -15.59 -5.44
N CYS A 167 2.01 -16.18 -4.26
CA CYS A 167 1.97 -15.48 -2.97
C CYS A 167 3.22 -15.80 -2.16
N TYR A 168 3.91 -14.76 -1.70
CA TYR A 168 5.01 -14.88 -0.73
C TYR A 168 4.52 -14.31 0.60
N TYR A 169 4.76 -15.01 1.71
CA TYR A 169 4.41 -14.49 3.03
C TYR A 169 5.44 -14.88 4.10
N GLN A 170 5.47 -14.10 5.17
CA GLN A 170 6.10 -14.46 6.44
C GLN A 170 5.06 -14.48 7.55
N VAL A 171 5.24 -15.39 8.50
CA VAL A 171 4.47 -15.40 9.75
C VAL A 171 4.98 -14.26 10.65
N LEU A 172 4.06 -13.50 11.22
CA LEU A 172 4.37 -12.50 12.24
C LEU A 172 4.25 -13.14 13.63
N GLU A 173 5.38 -13.23 14.32
CA GLU A 173 5.48 -13.55 15.74
C GLU A 173 4.87 -12.39 16.55
N ASP A 174 4.30 -12.72 17.72
CA ASP A 174 3.62 -11.75 18.60
C ASP A 174 2.60 -10.86 17.88
N TYR A 175 1.89 -11.42 16.89
CA TYR A 175 0.91 -10.69 16.11
C TYR A 175 -0.24 -10.17 16.97
N GLN A 176 -0.50 -8.86 16.85
CA GLN A 176 -1.61 -8.18 17.49
C GLN A 176 -2.57 -7.63 16.43
N LEU A 177 -3.83 -8.06 16.51
CA LEU A 177 -4.93 -7.47 15.77
C LEU A 177 -5.45 -6.24 16.52
N LEU A 178 -5.63 -5.13 15.82
CA LEU A 178 -6.13 -3.90 16.43
C LEU A 178 -7.65 -3.80 16.29
N ASP A 179 -8.36 -3.73 17.43
CA ASP A 179 -9.80 -3.46 17.45
C ASP A 179 -10.13 -2.10 16.82
N THR A 180 -9.27 -1.11 17.08
CA THR A 180 -9.35 0.23 16.48
C THR A 180 -8.11 0.48 15.62
N PRO A 181 -8.24 0.46 14.29
CA PRO A 181 -7.11 0.74 13.40
C PRO A 181 -6.54 2.16 13.60
N LEU A 182 -5.22 2.29 13.60
CA LEU A 182 -4.53 3.58 13.64
C LEU A 182 -4.59 4.23 12.24
N LYS A 183 -5.32 5.34 12.11
CA LYS A 183 -5.64 5.93 10.79
C LYS A 183 -4.42 6.61 10.18
N ALA A 184 -4.39 6.71 8.85
CA ALA A 184 -3.32 7.40 8.13
C ALA A 184 -3.11 8.86 8.57
N LYS A 185 -4.19 9.55 8.97
CA LYS A 185 -4.10 10.90 9.54
C LYS A 185 -3.33 10.89 10.86
N ASP A 186 -3.68 9.98 11.77
CA ASP A 186 -3.07 9.91 13.09
C ASP A 186 -1.58 9.52 12.97
N ILE A 187 -1.24 8.62 12.04
CA ILE A 187 0.15 8.28 11.70
C ILE A 187 0.91 9.51 11.19
N ARG A 188 0.29 10.30 10.31
CA ARG A 188 0.89 11.55 9.80
C ARG A 188 1.13 12.58 10.90
N ASP A 189 0.26 12.62 11.91
CA ASP A 189 0.36 13.59 12.99
C ASP A 189 1.45 13.22 14.01
N ILE A 190 1.78 11.92 14.15
CA ILE A 190 2.84 11.44 15.08
C ILE A 190 4.21 11.25 14.44
N CYS A 191 4.29 11.03 13.12
CA CYS A 191 5.54 10.79 12.41
C CYS A 191 6.18 12.10 11.91
N SER A 192 7.50 12.18 12.01
CA SER A 192 8.27 13.29 11.45
C SER A 192 8.31 13.27 9.92
N ARG A 193 8.24 12.08 9.31
CA ARG A 193 8.06 11.87 7.87
C ARG A 193 6.85 11.00 7.63
N THR A 194 5.98 11.42 6.71
CA THR A 194 4.76 10.66 6.40
C THR A 194 5.11 9.34 5.73
N PRO A 195 4.76 8.18 6.32
CA PRO A 195 4.94 6.89 5.66
C PRO A 195 4.10 6.78 4.40
N VAL A 196 4.54 5.91 3.50
CA VAL A 196 3.95 5.79 2.17
C VAL A 196 2.91 4.71 2.21
N PHE A 197 1.65 5.12 2.17
CA PHE A 197 0.50 4.24 2.38
C PHE A 197 0.03 3.49 1.13
N LEU A 198 0.48 3.90 -0.07
CA LEU A 198 -0.02 3.37 -1.34
C LEU A 198 0.85 2.28 -1.97
N LYS A 199 2.12 2.15 -1.55
CA LYS A 199 3.00 1.04 -1.96
C LYS A 199 2.58 -0.27 -1.29
N THR A 200 2.98 -1.40 -1.90
CA THR A 200 2.84 -2.72 -1.28
C THR A 200 3.62 -2.79 0.03
N LEU A 201 4.92 -2.45 0.00
CA LEU A 201 5.79 -2.42 1.17
C LEU A 201 6.58 -1.11 1.21
N SER A 202 6.59 -0.46 2.37
CA SER A 202 7.33 0.77 2.62
C SER A 202 8.19 0.62 3.87
N LYS A 203 9.49 0.90 3.78
CA LYS A 203 10.38 0.99 4.95
C LYS A 203 10.08 2.31 5.67
N ILE A 204 9.95 2.26 6.99
CA ILE A 204 9.79 3.42 7.86
C ILE A 204 11.15 3.69 8.52
N ASN A 205 11.54 4.96 8.64
CA ASN A 205 12.72 5.30 9.43
C ASN A 205 12.55 4.85 10.89
N LYS A 206 13.66 4.52 11.55
CA LYS A 206 13.63 3.87 12.88
C LYS A 206 12.91 4.70 13.94
N LYS A 207 13.08 6.02 13.90
CA LYS A 207 12.46 6.94 14.87
C LYS A 207 10.94 6.90 14.76
N ASP A 208 10.41 7.08 13.56
CA ASP A 208 8.97 7.10 13.31
C ASP A 208 8.36 5.70 13.51
N GLY A 209 9.06 4.64 13.09
CA GLY A 209 8.65 3.26 13.34
C GLY A 209 8.50 2.94 14.83
N GLN A 210 9.46 3.38 15.65
CA GLN A 210 9.40 3.23 17.11
C GLN A 210 8.23 4.01 17.72
N ILE A 211 7.96 5.23 17.23
CA ILE A 211 6.83 6.05 17.70
C ILE A 211 5.51 5.32 17.43
N ILE A 212 5.32 4.79 16.22
CA ILE A 212 4.13 4.00 15.85
C ILE A 212 4.04 2.76 16.76
N TYR A 213 5.12 1.99 16.89
CA TYR A 213 5.13 0.76 17.69
C TYR A 213 4.77 1.01 19.16
N ASN A 214 5.30 2.07 19.77
CA ASN A 214 4.97 2.45 21.15
C ASN A 214 3.53 2.93 21.29
N ASN A 215 2.99 3.62 20.29
CA ASN A 215 1.61 4.07 20.29
C ASN A 215 0.61 2.90 20.26
N LEU A 216 0.96 1.82 19.56
CA LEU A 216 0.13 0.62 19.42
C LEU A 216 0.21 -0.34 20.60
N ASN A 217 1.32 -0.32 21.36
CA ASN A 217 1.50 -1.17 22.56
C ASN A 217 0.90 -0.59 23.85
N ASN A 218 0.34 0.62 23.81
CA ASN A 218 -0.30 1.28 24.97
C ASN A 218 -1.81 1.03 24.99
#